data_AF-A0A2R5G0T6-F1
#
_entry.id   AF-A0A2R5G0T6-F1
#
_cell.length_a   1.000
_cell.length_b   1.000
_cell.length_c   1.000
_cell.angle_alpha   90.00
_cell.angle_beta   90.00
_cell.angle_gamma   90.00
#
_symmetry.space_group_name_H-M   'P 1'
#
loop_
_entity.id
_entity.type
_entity.pdbx_description
1 polymer ?
#
loop_
_entity_poly.entity_id
_entity_poly.type
_entity_poly.pdbx_seq_one_letter_code
_entity_poly.pdbx_strand_id
1 'polypeptide(L)'
;MTANNIKQQILEHLEALPGEQVKSLLKTWLTVTDGDLEDFEQLLSYESTQSIEEIFDYGEIDTTLNFQPLTQAQMVEQSRQALEVYRRTGAGVVHERVREWADSLGTDEERPCPR
;
A
#
# COMPACT_ATOMS: atom_id res chain seq x y z
N MET A 1 35.65 -16.32 -13.45
CA MET A 1 34.70 -17.31 -12.88
C MET A 1 33.87 -16.58 -11.82
N THR A 2 32.97 -15.67 -12.21
CA THR A 2 32.44 -14.69 -11.23
C THR A 2 31.01 -14.24 -11.54
N ALA A 3 30.68 -13.78 -12.75
CA ALA A 3 29.34 -13.23 -13.04
C ALA A 3 28.17 -14.23 -12.95
N ASN A 4 28.39 -15.51 -13.30
CA ASN A 4 27.34 -16.53 -13.19
C ASN A 4 27.07 -16.95 -11.73
N ASN A 5 28.06 -16.78 -10.84
CA ASN A 5 27.92 -17.13 -9.44
C ASN A 5 27.13 -16.04 -8.68
N ILE A 6 27.43 -14.77 -8.96
CA ILE A 6 26.73 -13.61 -8.39
C ILE A 6 25.25 -13.63 -8.80
N LYS A 7 24.93 -13.87 -10.08
CA LYS A 7 23.53 -13.97 -10.54
C LYS A 7 22.75 -15.07 -9.85
N GLN A 8 23.39 -16.21 -9.57
CA GLN A 8 22.75 -17.35 -8.93
C GLN A 8 22.51 -17.08 -7.44
N GLN A 9 23.47 -16.46 -6.74
CA GLN A 9 23.30 -16.02 -5.35
C GLN A 9 22.19 -14.97 -5.20
N ILE A 10 22.11 -14.00 -6.12
CA ILE A 10 21.04 -13.00 -6.15
C ILE A 10 19.67 -13.68 -6.31
N LEU A 11 19.55 -14.62 -7.25
CA LEU A 11 18.28 -15.35 -7.47
C LEU A 11 17.85 -16.14 -6.23
N GLU A 12 18.77 -16.87 -5.60
CA GLU A 12 18.49 -17.64 -4.38
C GLU A 12 18.01 -16.73 -3.22
N HIS A 13 18.58 -15.53 -3.09
CA HIS A 13 18.16 -14.58 -2.06
C HIS A 13 16.82 -13.91 -2.40
N LEU A 14 16.57 -13.56 -3.66
CA LEU A 14 15.31 -12.97 -4.10
C LEU A 14 14.13 -13.93 -3.96
N GLU A 15 14.32 -15.22 -4.24
CA GLU A 15 13.26 -16.24 -4.07
C GLU A 15 12.88 -16.46 -2.59
N ALA A 16 13.81 -16.21 -1.66
CA ALA A 16 13.57 -16.33 -0.23
C ALA A 16 12.89 -15.09 0.39
N LEU A 17 12.87 -13.96 -0.32
CA LEU A 17 12.32 -12.70 0.17
C LEU A 17 10.84 -12.51 -0.21
N PRO A 18 10.02 -11.89 0.65
CA PRO A 18 8.68 -11.45 0.29
C PRO A 18 8.73 -10.50 -0.91
N GLY A 19 7.80 -10.65 -1.86
CA GLY A 19 7.80 -9.87 -3.10
C GLY A 19 7.78 -8.35 -2.90
N GLU A 20 7.26 -7.87 -1.78
CA GLU A 20 7.28 -6.46 -1.41
C GLU A 20 8.68 -5.95 -1.01
N GLN A 21 9.49 -6.77 -0.32
CA GLN A 21 10.90 -6.44 -0.03
C GLN A 21 11.74 -6.43 -1.31
N VAL A 22 11.47 -7.38 -2.23
CA VAL A 22 12.13 -7.43 -3.55
C VAL A 22 11.88 -6.15 -4.35
N LYS A 23 10.64 -5.65 -4.37
CA LYS A 23 10.28 -4.41 -5.08
C LYS A 23 10.98 -3.19 -4.48
N SER A 24 11.08 -3.11 -3.15
CA SER A 24 11.81 -2.02 -2.48
C SER A 24 13.30 -2.05 -2.83
N LEU A 25 13.94 -3.21 -2.68
CA LEU A 25 15.35 -3.41 -3.02
C LEU A 25 15.66 -3.02 -4.47
N LEU A 26 14.81 -3.45 -5.41
CA LEU A 26 14.94 -3.07 -6.82
C LEU A 26 14.77 -1.57 -7.02
N LYS A 27 13.80 -0.94 -6.36
CA LYS A 27 13.60 0.51 -6.44
C LYS A 27 14.83 1.26 -5.89
N THR A 28 15.34 0.88 -4.73
CA THR A 28 16.53 1.48 -4.12
C THR A 28 17.74 1.33 -5.02
N TRP A 29 17.98 0.14 -5.56
CA TRP A 29 19.06 -0.12 -6.50
C TRP A 29 18.96 0.78 -7.74
N LEU A 30 17.80 0.82 -8.40
CA LEU A 30 17.60 1.65 -9.59
C LEU A 30 17.64 3.16 -9.34
N THR A 31 17.48 3.60 -8.09
CA THR A 31 17.42 5.03 -7.74
C THR A 31 18.75 5.56 -7.19
N VAL A 32 19.50 4.71 -6.48
CA VAL A 32 20.70 5.12 -5.73
C VAL A 32 21.99 4.72 -6.41
N THR A 33 21.97 3.68 -7.26
CA THR A 33 23.19 3.15 -7.91
C THR A 33 23.12 3.33 -9.42
N ASP A 34 24.27 3.18 -10.09
CA ASP A 34 24.37 3.19 -11.55
C ASP A 34 23.90 1.87 -12.20
N GLY A 35 23.21 1.01 -11.43
CA GLY A 35 22.70 -0.28 -11.90
C GLY A 35 23.77 -1.39 -11.98
N ASP A 36 24.84 -1.30 -11.17
CA ASP A 36 25.84 -2.37 -11.06
C ASP A 36 25.34 -3.53 -10.20
N LEU A 37 25.67 -4.76 -10.60
CA LEU A 37 25.18 -5.98 -9.97
C LEU A 37 25.85 -6.25 -8.62
N GLU A 38 27.09 -5.79 -8.43
CA GLU A 38 27.82 -5.91 -7.16
C GLU A 38 27.18 -5.03 -6.07
N ASP A 39 26.72 -3.83 -6.43
CA ASP A 39 25.97 -2.96 -5.51
C ASP A 39 24.63 -3.60 -5.09
N PHE A 40 23.99 -4.34 -5.99
CA PHE A 40 22.75 -5.05 -5.68
C PHE A 40 22.96 -6.20 -4.69
N GLU A 41 24.04 -6.95 -4.86
CA GLU A 41 24.43 -8.01 -3.92
C GLU A 41 24.73 -7.45 -2.52
N GLN A 42 25.37 -6.29 -2.46
CA GLN A 42 25.63 -5.61 -1.20
C GLN A 42 24.34 -5.11 -0.53
N LEU A 43 23.38 -4.57 -1.31
CA LEU A 43 22.06 -4.17 -0.81
C LEU A 43 21.26 -5.36 -0.26
N LEU A 44 21.27 -6.50 -0.96
CA LEU A 44 20.62 -7.74 -0.50
C LEU A 44 21.19 -8.24 0.84
N SER A 45 22.49 -8.05 1.05
CA SER A 45 23.16 -8.44 2.29
C SER A 45 22.78 -7.53 3.47
N TYR A 46 22.45 -6.26 3.21
CA TYR A 46 22.21 -5.23 4.24
C TYR A 46 20.73 -5.11 4.63
N GLU A 47 19.82 -5.12 3.65
CA GLU A 47 18.36 -4.94 3.89
C GLU A 47 17.63 -6.20 4.37
N SER A 48 18.28 -7.36 4.41
CA SER A 48 17.72 -8.58 5.02
C SER A 48 17.36 -8.44 6.51
N THR A 49 17.71 -7.30 7.12
CA THR A 49 17.46 -6.97 8.53
C THR A 49 16.36 -5.94 8.76
N GLN A 50 15.84 -5.29 7.72
CA GLN A 50 14.78 -4.27 7.85
C GLN A 50 13.38 -4.89 7.81
N SER A 51 12.51 -4.39 8.69
CA SER A 51 11.12 -4.83 8.77
C SER A 51 10.29 -4.22 7.62
N ILE A 52 9.25 -4.93 7.17
CA ILE A 52 8.37 -4.46 6.07
C ILE A 52 7.74 -3.10 6.41
N GLU A 53 7.50 -2.81 7.68
CA GLU A 53 6.98 -1.52 8.15
C GLU A 53 7.97 -0.36 7.96
N GLU A 54 9.28 -0.61 8.00
CA GLU A 54 10.30 0.41 7.70
C GLU A 54 10.49 0.61 6.19
N ILE A 55 10.22 -0.44 5.40
CA ILE A 55 10.39 -0.46 3.94
C ILE A 55 9.26 0.28 3.22
N PHE A 56 8.05 0.19 3.75
CA PHE A 56 6.90 0.92 3.24
C PHE A 56 6.59 2.07 4.17
N ASP A 57 7.01 3.27 3.77
CA ASP A 57 6.52 4.52 4.32
C ASP A 57 5.07 4.71 3.86
N TYR A 58 4.16 3.89 4.41
CA TYR A 58 2.73 4.15 4.36
C TYR A 58 2.58 5.49 5.06
N GLY A 59 2.40 6.56 4.27
CA GLY A 59 2.37 7.92 4.81
C GLY A 59 1.53 7.98 6.07
N GLU A 60 2.07 8.63 7.12
CA GLU A 60 1.42 8.68 8.42
C GLU A 60 -0.03 9.13 8.24
N ILE A 61 -0.97 8.35 8.81
CA ILE A 61 -2.36 8.80 8.89
C ILE A 61 -2.32 10.09 9.69
N ASP A 62 -2.64 11.20 9.04
CA ASP A 62 -2.75 12.48 9.69
C ASP A 62 -3.84 12.39 10.75
N THR A 63 -3.42 12.18 12.00
CA THR A 63 -4.30 12.10 13.17
C THR A 63 -4.91 13.45 13.54
N THR A 64 -4.46 14.54 12.90
CA THR A 64 -5.06 15.87 13.02
C THR A 64 -6.26 16.05 12.07
N LEU A 65 -6.34 15.26 10.99
CA LEU A 65 -7.61 15.04 10.31
C LEU A 65 -8.49 14.23 11.26
N ASN A 66 -9.79 14.54 11.31
CA ASN A 66 -10.77 14.03 12.30
C ASN A 66 -11.02 12.50 12.28
N PHE A 67 -10.04 11.68 11.92
CA PHE A 67 -10.02 10.22 12.07
C PHE A 67 -9.80 9.83 13.54
N GLN A 68 -10.77 10.17 14.38
CA GLN A 68 -10.84 9.65 15.74
C GLN A 68 -11.27 8.18 15.67
N PRO A 69 -10.43 7.22 16.12
CA PRO A 69 -10.81 5.82 16.10
C PRO A 69 -12.04 5.62 16.98
N LEU A 70 -13.10 5.06 16.39
CA LEU A 70 -14.32 4.76 17.11
C LEU A 70 -14.15 3.45 17.90
N THR A 71 -14.66 3.43 19.12
CA THR A 71 -14.86 2.17 19.85
C THR A 71 -15.87 1.29 19.11
N GLN A 72 -15.82 -0.02 19.36
CA GLN A 72 -16.76 -0.96 18.75
C GLN A 72 -18.22 -0.58 19.00
N ALA A 73 -18.55 -0.09 20.19
CA ALA A 73 -19.89 0.37 20.52
C ALA A 73 -20.31 1.58 19.66
N GLN A 74 -19.41 2.53 19.44
CA GLN A 74 -19.66 3.70 18.59
C GLN A 74 -19.81 3.32 17.11
N MET A 75 -19.01 2.38 16.61
CA MET A 75 -19.14 1.85 15.25
C MET A 75 -20.52 1.20 15.04
N VAL A 76 -20.96 0.39 16.01
CA VAL A 76 -22.27 -0.27 15.96
C VAL A 76 -23.40 0.75 15.97
N GLU A 77 -23.34 1.75 16.84
CA GLU A 77 -24.38 2.77 16.95
C GLU A 77 -24.50 3.60 15.67
N GLN A 78 -23.37 4.09 15.11
CA GLN A 78 -23.38 4.82 13.84
C GLN A 78 -23.94 3.98 12.70
N SER A 79 -23.57 2.69 12.64
CA SER A 79 -24.07 1.78 11.61
C SER A 79 -25.58 1.57 11.72
N ARG A 80 -26.12 1.48 12.94
CA ARG A 80 -27.56 1.37 13.19
C ARG A 80 -28.31 2.63 12.76
N GLN A 81 -27.78 3.80 13.10
CA GLN A 81 -28.37 5.08 12.71
C GLN A 81 -28.40 5.25 11.19
N ALA A 82 -27.30 4.94 10.50
CA ALA A 82 -27.24 4.98 9.03
C ALA A 82 -28.27 4.03 8.39
N LEU A 83 -28.41 2.82 8.93
CA LEU A 83 -29.40 1.84 8.47
C LEU A 83 -30.83 2.31 8.70
N GLU A 84 -31.12 2.94 9.84
CA GLU A 84 -32.44 3.47 10.15
C GLU A 84 -32.81 4.63 9.22
N VAL A 85 -31.87 5.54 8.95
CA VAL A 85 -32.04 6.61 7.97
C VAL A 85 -32.36 6.04 6.60
N TYR A 86 -31.56 5.08 6.12
CA TYR A 86 -31.79 4.41 4.84
C TYR A 86 -33.18 3.76 4.77
N ARG A 87 -33.60 3.04 5.80
CA ARG A 87 -34.94 2.42 5.86
C ARG A 87 -36.06 3.44 5.80
N ARG A 88 -35.87 4.63 6.38
CA ARG A 88 -36.89 5.69 6.43
C ARG A 88 -36.98 6.49 5.13
N THR A 89 -35.85 6.82 4.52
CA THR A 89 -35.79 7.72 3.37
C THR A 89 -35.67 6.99 2.04
N GLY A 90 -35.23 5.73 2.05
CA GLY A 90 -34.76 5.03 0.86
C GLY A 90 -33.54 5.70 0.21
N ALA A 91 -32.95 6.71 0.87
CA ALA A 91 -31.84 7.47 0.34
C ALA A 91 -30.56 6.67 0.58
N GLY A 92 -30.07 6.05 -0.48
CA GLY A 92 -28.74 5.47 -0.56
C GLY A 92 -28.09 5.90 -1.87
N VAL A 93 -26.77 5.89 -1.89
CA VAL A 93 -26.04 6.11 -3.14
C VAL A 93 -26.22 4.88 -4.01
N VAL A 94 -26.65 5.09 -5.27
CA VAL A 94 -26.78 4.02 -6.25
C VAL A 94 -25.41 3.37 -6.48
N HIS A 95 -25.36 2.04 -6.46
CA HIS A 95 -24.12 1.28 -6.58
C HIS A 95 -23.27 1.69 -7.79
N GLU A 96 -23.90 2.06 -8.90
CA GLU A 96 -23.23 2.54 -10.11
C GLU A 96 -22.46 3.86 -9.89
N ARG A 97 -23.02 4.81 -9.13
CA ARG A 97 -22.32 6.06 -8.78
C ARG A 97 -21.11 5.80 -7.87
N VAL A 98 -21.22 4.81 -6.99
CA VAL A 98 -20.08 4.39 -6.13
C VAL A 98 -18.97 3.77 -6.99
N ARG A 99 -19.35 2.93 -7.96
CA ARG A 99 -18.41 2.30 -8.89
C ARG A 99 -17.68 3.34 -9.73
N GLU A 100 -18.42 4.24 -10.38
CA GLU A 100 -17.84 5.32 -11.19
C GLU A 100 -16.89 6.22 -10.39
N TRP A 101 -17.22 6.49 -9.13
CA TRP A 101 -16.34 7.22 -8.23
C TRP A 101 -15.06 6.42 -7.94
N ALA A 102 -15.19 5.15 -7.55
CA ALA A 102 -14.05 4.29 -7.24
C ALA A 102 -13.09 4.14 -8.43
N ASP A 103 -13.63 3.97 -9.63
CA ASP A 103 -12.86 3.83 -10.88
C ASP A 103 -12.14 5.13 -11.27
N SER A 104 -12.60 6.29 -10.76
CA SER A 104 -11.98 7.59 -11.05
C SER A 104 -10.82 7.95 -10.10
N LEU A 105 -10.65 7.25 -8.98
CA LEU A 105 -9.63 7.55 -7.98
C LEU A 105 -8.22 7.38 -8.56
N GLY A 106 -7.36 8.39 -8.41
CA GLY A 106 -5.99 8.39 -8.94
C GLY A 106 -5.90 8.64 -10.45
N THR A 107 -6.97 9.11 -11.09
CA THR A 107 -6.99 9.48 -12.51
C THR A 107 -7.04 10.99 -12.69
N ASP A 108 -6.76 11.49 -13.90
CA ASP A 108 -6.89 12.92 -14.24
C ASP A 108 -8.33 13.44 -14.15
N GLU A 109 -9.32 12.55 -14.06
CA GLU A 109 -10.76 12.87 -13.96
C GLU A 109 -11.39 12.35 -12.66
N GLU A 110 -10.73 12.56 -11.52
CA GLU A 110 -11.28 12.19 -10.21
C GLU A 110 -12.67 12.79 -9.97
N ARG A 111 -13.64 11.91 -9.70
CA ARG A 111 -15.02 12.30 -9.39
C ARG A 111 -15.18 12.59 -7.89
N PRO A 112 -16.09 13.49 -7.49
CA PRO A 112 -16.37 13.73 -6.09
C PRO A 112 -17.03 12.51 -5.44
N CYS A 113 -16.70 12.25 -4.17
CA CYS A 113 -17.33 11.20 -3.38
C CYS A 113 -18.86 11.38 -3.36
N PRO A 114 -19.63 10.36 -3.79
CA PRO A 114 -21.07 10.49 -3.90
C PRO A 114 -21.71 10.56 -2.51
N ARG A 115 -22.68 11.49 -2.37
CA ARG A 115 -23.45 11.74 -1.15
C ARG A 115 -24.86 11.17 -1.25
#